data_AF-A0A401U356-F1
#
_entry.id   AF-A0A401U356-F1
#
_cell.length_a   1.000
_cell.length_b   1.000
_cell.length_c   1.000
_cell.angle_alpha   90.00
_cell.angle_beta   90.00
_cell.angle_gamma   90.00
#
_symmetry.space_group_name_H-M   'P 1'
#
loop_
_entity.id
_entity.type
_entity.pdbx_description
1 polymer ?
#
loop_
_entity_poly.entity_id
_entity_poly.type
_entity_poly.pdbx_seq_one_letter_code
_entity_poly.pdbx_strand_id
1 'polypeptide(L)'
;HGQKPATAQVHPADDCSEPEPDAAPVSPPAAAPSVKPQAPNTIPVRLIVEACPHFGDYASDDIRTARDVIATATLIRPLLGVSPSAWEDACTVMGEGQASATLAAILQKGDAIKNPGGYLRTLTRRASAGQFSIWPMLMALATSRLNRQDKHARAPSDSFPSG
;
A
#
# COMPACT_ATOMS: atom_id res chain seq x y z
N HIS A 1 18.62 -18.02 55.17
CA HIS A 1 17.19 -18.32 55.39
C HIS A 1 16.39 -17.11 54.90
N GLY A 2 15.60 -17.11 53.85
CA GLY A 2 14.90 -18.18 53.15
C GLY A 2 13.42 -17.84 53.15
N GLN A 3 12.92 -17.15 52.12
CA GLN A 3 11.48 -17.13 51.82
C GLN A 3 11.15 -16.57 50.42
N LYS A 4 10.89 -17.50 49.49
CA LYS A 4 9.71 -17.48 48.62
C LYS A 4 8.82 -18.66 49.09
N PRO A 5 7.49 -18.52 49.12
CA PRO A 5 6.62 -18.91 47.98
C PRO A 5 5.43 -17.92 47.78
N ALA A 6 4.96 -17.63 46.56
CA ALA A 6 4.01 -18.35 45.71
C ALA A 6 2.51 -18.22 46.10
N THR A 7 1.73 -17.67 45.15
CA THR A 7 0.41 -18.16 44.68
C THR A 7 -0.86 -17.33 44.97
N ALA A 8 -1.61 -17.13 43.87
CA ALA A 8 -3.07 -16.95 43.70
C ALA A 8 -3.70 -15.62 44.17
N GLN A 9 -4.12 -14.76 43.23
CA GLN A 9 -5.41 -14.78 42.50
C GLN A 9 -6.58 -14.35 43.39
N VAL A 10 -7.29 -13.29 42.99
CA VAL A 10 -8.71 -13.29 42.56
C VAL A 10 -9.06 -11.86 42.08
N HIS A 11 -9.41 -11.70 40.82
CA HIS A 11 -10.44 -10.73 40.41
C HIS A 11 -11.47 -11.52 39.59
N PRO A 12 -12.75 -11.55 39.99
CA PRO A 12 -13.79 -12.30 39.31
C PRO A 12 -14.37 -11.53 38.13
N ALA A 13 -15.05 -12.30 37.28
CA ALA A 13 -15.55 -11.95 35.96
C ALA A 13 -16.87 -11.15 35.95
N ASP A 14 -16.94 -10.24 34.99
CA ASP A 14 -18.09 -9.69 34.26
C ASP A 14 -17.45 -9.10 32.99
N ASP A 15 -17.95 -9.12 31.76
CA ASP A 15 -19.09 -9.70 31.07
C ASP A 15 -18.75 -9.49 29.57
N CYS A 16 -19.26 -10.36 28.71
CA CYS A 16 -18.99 -10.35 27.27
C CYS A 16 -20.03 -9.49 26.57
N SER A 17 -19.69 -8.37 25.89
CA SER A 17 -20.38 -7.84 24.69
C SER A 17 -19.79 -6.52 24.16
N GLU A 18 -19.60 -6.46 22.84
CA GLU A 18 -19.56 -5.23 22.03
C GLU A 18 -20.96 -4.55 22.11
N PRO A 19 -21.04 -3.22 22.11
CA PRO A 19 -21.57 -2.59 20.90
C PRO A 19 -20.87 -1.28 20.51
N GLU A 20 -20.84 -1.07 19.20
CA GLU A 20 -20.67 0.17 18.46
C GLU A 20 -21.35 1.39 19.11
N PRO A 21 -20.76 2.59 19.05
CA PRO A 21 -21.54 3.82 19.01
C PRO A 21 -21.47 4.44 17.61
N ASP A 22 -22.58 4.29 16.89
CA ASP A 22 -22.91 4.99 15.65
C ASP A 22 -22.93 6.52 15.83
N ALA A 23 -22.46 7.21 14.79
CA ALA A 23 -22.75 8.60 14.38
C ALA A 23 -22.42 9.81 15.31
N ALA A 24 -21.27 10.43 14.99
CA ALA A 24 -21.02 11.86 14.69
C ALA A 24 -21.65 12.98 15.59
N PRO A 25 -20.87 14.03 15.95
CA PRO A 25 -20.46 15.01 14.94
C PRO A 25 -19.04 15.56 15.16
N VAL A 26 -18.18 15.44 14.15
CA VAL A 26 -17.04 16.35 14.03
C VAL A 26 -17.15 17.07 12.69
N SER A 27 -17.49 18.35 12.78
CA SER A 27 -17.45 19.31 11.68
C SER A 27 -16.02 19.39 11.10
N PRO A 28 -15.90 19.75 9.81
CA PRO A 28 -14.62 19.74 9.10
C PRO A 28 -13.75 20.92 9.51
N PRO A 29 -12.43 20.79 9.36
CA PRO A 29 -11.73 21.80 8.60
C PRO A 29 -10.87 21.17 7.50
N ALA A 30 -11.08 21.72 6.31
CA ALA A 30 -10.09 21.94 5.28
C ALA A 30 -8.64 21.50 5.61
N ALA A 31 -8.20 20.44 4.92
CA ALA A 31 -6.86 20.42 4.39
C ALA A 31 -6.95 19.86 2.95
N ALA A 32 -7.50 20.68 2.05
CA ALA A 32 -6.99 20.64 0.69
C ALA A 32 -5.52 21.09 0.82
N PRO A 33 -4.52 20.24 0.57
CA PRO A 33 -3.15 20.71 0.57
C PRO A 33 -3.05 21.72 -0.57
N SER A 34 -2.69 22.95 -0.17
CA SER A 34 -2.33 24.05 -1.05
C SER A 34 -1.42 23.50 -2.14
N VAL A 35 -1.91 23.52 -3.38
CA VAL A 35 -1.15 23.12 -4.57
C VAL A 35 -0.03 24.11 -4.76
N LYS A 36 1.13 23.79 -4.19
CA LYS A 36 2.42 24.35 -4.60
C LYS A 36 2.91 23.43 -5.73
N PRO A 37 2.98 23.87 -7.00
CA PRO A 37 3.58 23.07 -8.05
C PRO A 37 5.09 23.07 -7.86
N GLN A 38 5.59 22.16 -7.03
CA GLN A 38 7.01 21.87 -6.93
C GLN A 38 7.30 20.54 -7.62
N ALA A 39 7.58 20.60 -8.92
CA ALA A 39 8.31 19.53 -9.61
C ALA A 39 9.81 19.78 -9.37
N PRO A 40 10.63 18.73 -9.08
CA PRO A 40 10.82 17.59 -9.99
C PRO A 40 11.02 16.24 -9.26
N ASN A 41 10.12 15.86 -8.35
CA ASN A 41 10.04 14.49 -7.81
C ASN A 41 8.80 13.73 -8.32
N THR A 42 8.28 14.18 -9.45
CA THR A 42 7.10 13.61 -10.12
C THR A 42 7.48 12.29 -10.76
N ILE A 43 7.10 11.18 -10.12
CA ILE A 43 7.11 9.87 -10.78
C ILE A 43 6.16 10.00 -11.97
N PRO A 44 6.61 9.67 -13.20
CA PRO A 44 5.73 9.73 -14.36
C PRO A 44 4.58 8.75 -14.15
N VAL A 45 3.34 9.25 -14.23
CA VAL A 45 2.11 8.45 -14.05
C VAL A 45 2.13 7.23 -14.96
N ARG A 46 2.61 7.40 -16.20
CA ARG A 46 2.76 6.32 -17.17
C ARG A 46 3.59 5.15 -16.65
N LEU A 47 4.66 5.42 -15.90
CA LEU A 47 5.49 4.38 -15.33
C LEU A 47 4.79 3.63 -14.19
N ILE A 48 4.00 4.32 -13.38
CA ILE A 48 3.22 3.66 -12.31
C ILE A 48 2.21 2.71 -12.93
N VAL A 49 1.49 3.16 -13.97
CA VAL A 49 0.49 2.36 -14.69
C VAL A 49 1.15 1.17 -15.39
N GLU A 50 2.29 1.38 -16.05
CA GLU A 50 3.05 0.32 -16.73
C GLU A 50 3.61 -0.72 -15.75
N ALA A 51 4.16 -0.27 -14.61
CA ALA A 51 4.68 -1.17 -13.59
C ALA A 51 3.57 -1.88 -12.80
N CYS A 52 2.41 -1.24 -12.63
CA CYS A 52 1.32 -1.68 -11.76
C CYS A 52 -0.04 -1.70 -12.50
N PRO A 53 -0.28 -2.58 -13.47
CA PRO A 53 -1.58 -2.64 -14.15
C PRO A 53 -2.74 -3.05 -13.22
N HIS A 54 -2.50 -3.85 -12.18
CA HIS A 54 -3.52 -4.17 -11.16
C HIS A 54 -4.01 -2.94 -10.39
N PHE A 55 -3.21 -1.87 -10.35
CA PHE A 55 -3.64 -0.62 -9.75
C PHE A 55 -4.64 0.12 -10.65
N GLY A 56 -4.50 -0.03 -11.97
CA GLY A 56 -5.43 0.53 -12.96
C GLY A 56 -6.83 -0.09 -12.89
N ASP A 57 -6.94 -1.37 -12.52
CA ASP A 57 -8.25 -2.04 -12.35
C ASP A 57 -9.14 -1.41 -11.27
N TYR A 58 -8.55 -0.67 -10.31
CA TYR A 58 -9.28 0.03 -9.25
C TYR A 58 -9.53 1.50 -9.55
N ALA A 59 -8.95 2.03 -10.63
CA ALA A 59 -9.17 3.41 -11.00
C ALA A 59 -10.58 3.56 -11.59
N SER A 60 -11.33 4.56 -11.12
CA SER A 60 -12.66 4.85 -11.67
C SER A 60 -12.61 5.30 -13.13
N ASP A 61 -11.49 5.89 -13.56
CA ASP A 61 -11.22 6.35 -14.92
C ASP A 61 -9.75 6.05 -15.27
N ASP A 62 -9.33 6.35 -16.50
CA ASP A 62 -7.93 6.21 -16.93
C ASP A 62 -7.01 7.05 -16.02
N ILE A 63 -5.98 6.42 -15.46
CA ILE A 63 -4.98 7.12 -14.64
C ILE A 63 -4.08 7.97 -15.55
N ARG A 64 -4.42 9.25 -15.74
CA ARG A 64 -3.68 10.18 -16.61
C ARG A 64 -2.87 11.20 -15.82
N THR A 65 -3.27 11.46 -14.58
CA THR A 65 -2.71 12.52 -13.74
C THR A 65 -2.26 11.96 -12.38
N ALA A 66 -1.32 12.64 -11.73
CA ALA A 66 -0.91 12.29 -10.37
C ALA A 66 -2.08 12.32 -9.36
N ARG A 67 -3.07 13.19 -9.58
CA ARG A 67 -4.31 13.21 -8.80
C ARG A 67 -5.11 11.91 -8.91
N ASP A 68 -5.20 11.33 -10.11
CA ASP A 68 -5.92 10.08 -10.33
C ASP A 68 -5.24 8.92 -9.60
N VAL A 69 -3.90 8.94 -9.57
CA VAL A 69 -3.10 8.00 -8.77
C VAL A 69 -3.41 8.17 -7.27
N ILE A 70 -3.44 9.39 -6.75
CA ILE A 70 -3.72 9.66 -5.32
C ILE A 70 -5.15 9.24 -4.95
N ALA A 71 -6.12 9.56 -5.81
CA ALA A 71 -7.52 9.19 -5.63
C ALA A 71 -7.68 7.66 -5.58
N THR A 72 -7.11 6.96 -6.57
CA THR A 72 -7.14 5.49 -6.63
C THR A 72 -6.40 4.86 -5.44
N ALA A 73 -5.25 5.41 -5.04
CA ALA A 73 -4.52 4.94 -3.85
C ALA A 73 -5.35 5.04 -2.57
N THR A 74 -6.15 6.10 -2.43
CA THR A 74 -7.05 6.29 -1.29
C THR A 74 -8.18 5.26 -1.28
N LEU A 75 -8.67 4.85 -2.47
CA LEU A 75 -9.70 3.81 -2.61
C LEU A 75 -9.17 2.42 -2.23
N ILE A 76 -7.96 2.05 -2.66
CA ILE A 76 -7.38 0.72 -2.37
C ILE A 76 -6.73 0.61 -0.99
N ARG A 77 -6.46 1.74 -0.31
CA ARG A 77 -5.88 1.79 1.04
C ARG A 77 -6.59 0.84 2.03
N PRO A 78 -7.94 0.90 2.21
CA PRO A 78 -8.65 -0.03 3.09
C PRO A 78 -8.56 -1.49 2.63
N LEU A 79 -8.53 -1.76 1.32
CA LEU A 79 -8.38 -3.13 0.79
C LEU A 79 -7.05 -3.76 1.20
N LEU A 80 -6.02 -2.93 1.39
CA LEU A 80 -4.69 -3.34 1.84
C LEU A 80 -4.52 -3.28 3.36
N GLY A 81 -5.59 -3.08 4.12
CA GLY A 81 -5.50 -2.97 5.59
C GLY A 81 -4.60 -1.83 6.07
N VAL A 82 -4.43 -0.79 5.25
CA VAL A 82 -3.65 0.40 5.61
C VAL A 82 -4.55 1.36 6.38
N SER A 83 -4.19 1.66 7.63
CA SER A 83 -4.92 2.64 8.44
C SER A 83 -4.74 4.07 7.91
N PRO A 84 -5.74 4.96 8.06
CA PRO A 84 -5.65 6.35 7.63
C PRO A 84 -4.44 7.09 8.22
N SER A 85 -4.13 6.87 9.50
CA SER A 85 -2.96 7.48 10.15
C SER A 85 -1.62 7.04 9.50
N ALA A 86 -1.52 5.78 9.06
CA ALA A 86 -0.32 5.29 8.39
C ALA A 86 -0.14 5.90 6.99
N TRP A 87 -1.26 6.20 6.32
CA TRP A 87 -1.28 6.88 5.04
C TRP A 87 -0.89 8.35 5.16
N GLU A 88 -1.41 9.06 6.16
CA GLU A 88 -1.04 10.45 6.43
C GLU A 88 0.45 10.59 6.77
N ASP A 89 0.99 9.69 7.60
CA ASP A 89 2.42 9.63 7.88
C ASP A 89 3.24 9.41 6.60
N ALA A 90 2.80 8.49 5.72
CA ALA A 90 3.47 8.28 4.44
C ALA A 90 3.42 9.54 3.57
N CYS A 91 2.25 10.16 3.41
CA CYS A 91 2.12 11.39 2.62
C CYS A 91 2.96 12.54 3.19
N THR A 92 3.06 12.66 4.52
CA THR A 92 3.86 13.68 5.20
C THR A 92 5.35 13.48 4.99
N VAL A 93 5.82 12.23 5.04
CA VAL A 93 7.25 11.91 4.98
C VAL A 93 7.80 11.84 3.56
N MET A 94 7.10 11.17 2.64
CA MET A 94 7.58 10.96 1.26
C MET A 94 6.83 11.79 0.22
N GLY A 95 5.71 12.42 0.58
CA GLY A 95 4.84 13.15 -0.34
C GLY A 95 3.75 12.26 -0.93
N GLU A 96 2.59 12.86 -1.24
CA GLU A 96 1.40 12.15 -1.73
C GLU A 96 1.69 11.33 -3.01
N GLY A 97 2.47 11.87 -3.95
CA GLY A 97 2.80 11.16 -5.18
C GLY A 97 3.64 9.90 -4.95
N GLN A 98 4.65 9.98 -4.07
CA GLN A 98 5.52 8.84 -3.72
C GLN A 98 4.77 7.82 -2.87
N ALA A 99 3.95 8.28 -1.93
CA ALA A 99 3.09 7.43 -1.12
C ALA A 99 2.11 6.64 -1.99
N SER A 100 1.45 7.31 -2.93
CA SER A 100 0.50 6.67 -3.85
C SER A 100 1.16 5.64 -4.76
N ALA A 101 2.33 5.97 -5.33
CA ALA A 101 3.09 5.02 -6.14
C ALA A 101 3.61 3.82 -5.32
N THR A 102 3.98 4.04 -4.07
CA THR A 102 4.36 2.97 -3.14
C THR A 102 3.18 2.04 -2.88
N LEU A 103 1.98 2.60 -2.70
CA LEU A 103 0.75 1.83 -2.49
C LEU A 103 0.38 1.00 -3.73
N ALA A 104 0.51 1.57 -4.92
CA ALA A 104 0.36 0.85 -6.19
C ALA A 104 1.37 -0.31 -6.32
N ALA A 105 2.63 -0.06 -5.96
CA ALA A 105 3.69 -1.08 -5.98
C ALA A 105 3.44 -2.21 -4.97
N ILE A 106 2.92 -1.89 -3.79
CA ILE A 106 2.54 -2.87 -2.76
C ILE A 106 1.37 -3.74 -3.25
N LEU A 107 0.32 -3.12 -3.80
CA LEU A 107 -0.81 -3.83 -4.39
C LEU A 107 -0.35 -4.79 -5.47
N GLN A 108 0.53 -4.32 -6.36
CA GLN A 108 1.06 -5.14 -7.44
C GLN A 108 1.91 -6.31 -6.93
N LYS A 109 2.61 -6.12 -5.80
CA LYS A 109 3.32 -7.20 -5.11
C LYS A 109 2.39 -8.16 -4.40
N GLY A 110 1.19 -7.74 -3.97
CA GLY A 110 0.08 -8.55 -3.44
C GLY A 110 0.50 -9.79 -2.65
N ASP A 111 0.73 -10.88 -3.36
CA ASP A 111 1.17 -12.19 -2.84
C ASP A 111 2.54 -12.18 -2.12
N ALA A 112 3.47 -11.32 -2.55
CA ALA A 112 4.80 -11.20 -1.95
C ALA A 112 4.82 -10.47 -0.60
N ILE A 113 3.76 -9.72 -0.26
CA ILE A 113 3.70 -8.89 0.94
C ILE A 113 2.57 -9.38 1.84
N LYS A 114 2.94 -10.14 2.89
CA LYS A 114 1.97 -10.70 3.85
C LYS A 114 1.20 -9.65 4.65
N ASN A 115 1.81 -8.50 4.94
CA ASN A 115 1.19 -7.44 5.74
C ASN A 115 1.41 -6.05 5.13
N PRO A 116 0.60 -5.63 4.15
CA PRO A 116 0.80 -4.40 3.38
C PRO A 116 0.81 -3.12 4.24
N GLY A 117 -0.09 -3.01 5.24
CA GLY A 117 -0.12 -1.87 6.18
C GLY A 117 1.15 -1.73 7.04
N GLY A 118 1.65 -2.84 7.57
CA GLY A 118 2.90 -2.85 8.35
C GLY A 118 4.14 -2.58 7.47
N TYR A 119 4.10 -3.03 6.22
CA TYR A 119 5.16 -2.75 5.26
C TYR A 119 5.21 -1.27 4.90
N LEU A 120 4.07 -0.63 4.63
CA LEU A 120 4.01 0.81 4.37
C LEU A 120 4.62 1.62 5.52
N ARG A 121 4.26 1.32 6.79
CA ARG A 121 4.87 1.97 7.97
C ARG A 121 6.39 1.83 8.02
N THR A 122 6.90 0.65 7.68
CA THR A 122 8.35 0.41 7.63
C THR A 122 9.02 1.22 6.52
N LEU A 123 8.38 1.31 5.34
CA LEU A 123 8.86 2.15 4.24
C LEU A 123 8.80 3.63 4.60
N THR A 124 7.75 4.10 5.25
CA THR A 124 7.64 5.47 5.75
C THR A 124 8.77 5.80 6.72
N ARG A 125 9.08 4.92 7.68
CA ARG A 125 10.23 5.11 8.58
C ARG A 125 11.55 5.19 7.82
N ARG A 126 11.74 4.36 6.79
CA ARG A 126 12.94 4.41 5.93
C ARG A 126 13.00 5.68 5.07
N ALA A 127 11.85 6.16 4.58
CA ALA A 127 11.75 7.39 3.82
C ALA A 127 12.07 8.61 4.68
N SER A 128 11.67 8.60 5.95
CA SER A 128 12.03 9.66 6.91
C SER A 128 13.54 9.76 7.12
N ALA A 129 14.25 8.62 7.03
CA ALA A 129 15.71 8.58 7.08
C ALA A 129 16.39 8.88 5.73
N GLY A 130 15.64 9.19 4.67
CA GLY A 130 16.17 9.41 3.31
C GLY A 130 16.69 8.14 2.63
N GLN A 131 16.38 6.96 3.15
CA GLN A 131 16.88 5.65 2.68
C GLN A 131 15.85 4.88 1.83
N PHE A 132 14.85 5.58 1.32
CA PHE A 132 13.80 5.02 0.49
C PHE A 132 13.79 5.71 -0.87
N SER A 133 13.70 4.90 -1.92
CA SER A 133 13.50 5.39 -3.28
C SER A 133 12.50 4.48 -3.97
N ILE A 134 11.43 5.07 -4.49
CA ILE A 134 10.38 4.34 -5.20
C ILE A 134 10.85 3.83 -6.57
N TRP A 135 11.77 4.55 -7.21
CA TRP A 135 12.27 4.26 -8.55
C TRP A 135 12.83 2.84 -8.70
N PRO A 136 13.80 2.39 -7.88
CA PRO A 136 14.28 1.02 -7.94
C PRO A 136 13.19 -0.01 -7.61
N MET A 137 12.19 0.35 -6.79
CA MET A 137 11.05 -0.53 -6.52
C MET A 137 10.14 -0.69 -7.75
N LEU A 138 9.85 0.40 -8.47
CA LEU A 138 9.08 0.39 -9.71
C LEU A 138 9.82 -0.31 -10.85
N MET A 139 11.12 -0.08 -10.98
CA MET A 139 11.98 -0.79 -11.94
C MET A 139 12.03 -2.29 -11.64
N ALA A 140 12.19 -2.68 -10.37
CA ALA A 140 12.16 -4.09 -10.00
C ALA A 140 10.82 -4.76 -10.37
N LEU A 141 9.70 -4.04 -10.21
CA LEU A 141 8.38 -4.50 -10.65
C LEU A 141 8.31 -4.66 -12.17
N ALA A 142 8.70 -3.63 -12.93
CA ALA A 142 8.73 -3.66 -14.39
C ALA A 142 9.60 -4.80 -14.93
N THR A 143 10.81 -4.99 -14.40
CA THR A 143 11.70 -6.09 -14.82
C THR A 143 11.16 -7.46 -14.43
N SER A 144 10.55 -7.59 -13.24
CA SER A 144 9.92 -8.86 -12.81
C SER A 144 8.76 -9.28 -13.71
N ARG A 145 8.05 -8.30 -14.32
CA ARG A 145 6.99 -8.53 -15.30
C ARG A 145 7.55 -9.04 -16.62
N LEU A 146 8.59 -8.42 -17.17
CA LEU A 146 9.25 -8.91 -18.40
C LEU A 146 9.67 -10.37 -18.25
N ASN A 147 10.25 -10.72 -17.10
CA ASN A 147 10.72 -12.08 -16.85
C ASN A 147 9.58 -13.11 -16.60
N ARG A 148 8.37 -12.65 -16.25
CA ARG A 148 7.18 -13.51 -16.09
C ARG A 148 6.41 -13.68 -17.41
N GLN A 149 6.41 -12.68 -18.27
CA GLN A 149 5.79 -12.75 -19.61
C GLN A 149 6.52 -13.74 -20.53
N ASP A 150 7.85 -13.85 -20.40
CA ASP A 150 8.66 -14.85 -21.12
C ASP A 150 8.27 -16.31 -20.78
N LYS A 151 7.83 -16.55 -19.54
CA LYS A 151 7.40 -17.89 -19.07
C LYS A 151 6.04 -18.33 -19.66
N HIS A 152 5.16 -17.38 -20.01
CA HIS A 152 3.84 -17.67 -20.61
C HIS A 152 3.83 -17.58 -22.15
N ALA A 153 4.82 -16.92 -22.76
CA ALA A 153 4.96 -16.89 -24.22
C ALA A 153 5.55 -18.18 -24.82
N ARG A 154 5.92 -19.16 -23.99
CA ARG A 154 6.60 -20.39 -24.42
C ARG A 154 5.92 -21.64 -23.87
N ALA A 155 4.64 -21.80 -24.18
CA ALA A 155 4.07 -23.12 -24.34
C ALA A 155 4.22 -23.51 -25.83
N PRO A 156 5.17 -24.37 -26.22
CA PRO A 156 5.09 -25.01 -27.52
C PRO A 156 3.83 -25.87 -27.52
N SER A 157 2.92 -25.54 -28.41
CA SER A 157 1.84 -26.41 -28.85
C SER A 157 2.45 -27.67 -29.47
N ASP A 158 2.76 -28.66 -28.63
CA ASP A 158 3.02 -30.02 -29.11
C ASP A 158 1.68 -30.77 -29.12
N SER A 159 0.92 -30.53 -30.18
CA SER A 159 -0.21 -31.37 -30.58
C SER A 159 0.19 -32.06 -31.86
N PHE A 160 0.74 -33.27 -31.73
CA PHE A 160 0.85 -34.23 -32.81
C PHE A 160 0.37 -35.61 -32.33
N PRO A 161 -0.87 -36.01 -32.61
CA PRO A 161 -1.22 -37.42 -32.70
C PRO A 161 -1.03 -37.88 -34.16
N SER A 162 0.03 -38.65 -34.40
CA SER A 162 0.16 -39.44 -35.63
C SER A 162 -0.80 -40.63 -35.57
N GLY A 163 -1.57 -40.82 -36.65
CA GLY A 163 -2.44 -41.97 -36.86
C GLY A 163 -1.69 -43.24 -37.27
#